data_AF-A0AAD5M389-F1
#
_entry.id   AF-A0AAD5M389-F1
#
_cell.length_a   1.000
_cell.length_b   1.000
_cell.length_c   1.000
_cell.angle_alpha   90.00
_cell.angle_beta   90.00
_cell.angle_gamma   90.00
#
_symmetry.space_group_name_H-M   'P 1'
#
loop_
_entity.id
_entity.type
_entity.pdbx_description
1 polymer ?
#
loop_
_entity_poly.entity_id
_entity_poly.type
_entity_poly.pdbx_seq_one_letter_code
_entity_poly.pdbx_strand_id
1 'polypeptide(L)'
;MSTKLEALYEELHQVDEGTHPEYLAKLRQIEQLYEEQKEREQIAYELALERIEYEYQRRMQQSKDDFERKEKELVQSMLAELDEMERRIEWEYANMDVSRVGNGNIIDSTKKTLRGRGGTLVEPPTISMLHQSLPLRISHQIQDIFLPILKSLKM
;
A
#
# COMPACT_ATOMS: atom_id res chain seq x y z
N MET A 1 6.39 57.49 70.65
CA MET A 1 6.31 57.18 69.21
C MET A 1 4.84 56.94 68.87
N SER A 2 4.41 57.23 67.64
CA SER A 2 3.03 56.93 67.22
C SER A 2 2.86 55.41 67.13
N THR A 3 1.87 54.83 67.79
CA THR A 3 1.59 53.37 67.80
C THR A 3 1.45 52.77 66.40
N LYS A 4 1.03 53.59 65.43
CA LYS A 4 0.91 53.19 64.03
C LYS A 4 2.26 53.04 63.32
N LEU A 5 3.27 53.79 63.74
CA LEU A 5 4.62 53.72 63.19
C LEU A 5 5.30 52.42 63.65
N GLU A 6 5.16 52.05 64.91
CA GLU A 6 5.69 50.79 65.46
C GLU A 6 5.09 49.57 64.75
N ALA A 7 3.76 49.56 64.52
CA ALA A 7 3.11 48.49 63.77
C ALA A 7 3.66 48.33 62.34
N LEU A 8 3.95 49.44 61.66
CA LEU A 8 4.53 49.40 60.31
C LEU A 8 5.99 48.90 60.30
N TYR A 9 6.77 49.23 61.32
CA TYR A 9 8.13 48.69 61.46
C TYR A 9 8.12 47.19 61.74
N GLU A 10 7.19 46.72 62.56
CA GLU A 10 6.99 45.29 62.83
C GLU A 10 6.58 44.53 61.56
N GLU A 11 5.65 45.10 60.78
CA GLU A 11 5.21 44.53 59.50
C GLU A 11 6.36 44.45 58.49
N LEU A 12 7.18 45.51 58.40
CA LEU A 12 8.37 45.53 57.55
C LEU A 12 9.38 44.46 57.98
N HIS A 13 9.62 44.31 59.29
CA HIS A 13 10.50 43.28 59.82
C HIS A 13 10.00 41.87 59.48
N GLN A 14 8.69 41.62 59.60
CA GLN A 14 8.09 40.34 59.20
C GLN A 14 8.24 40.06 57.71
N VAL A 15 8.21 41.09 56.86
CA VAL A 15 8.46 40.92 55.42
C VAL A 15 9.92 40.57 55.16
N ASP A 16 10.87 41.27 55.79
CA ASP A 16 12.31 41.00 55.65
C ASP A 16 12.70 39.60 56.16
N GLU A 17 12.04 39.13 57.22
CA GLU A 17 12.20 37.76 57.73
C GLU A 17 11.39 36.71 56.96
N GLY A 18 10.55 37.12 56.01
CA GLY A 18 9.68 36.23 55.24
C GLY A 18 8.55 35.58 56.04
N THR A 19 8.24 36.10 57.23
CA THR A 19 7.18 35.60 58.13
C THR A 19 5.86 36.34 57.97
N HIS A 20 5.82 37.40 57.15
CA HIS A 20 4.63 38.21 56.93
C HIS A 20 3.43 37.35 56.44
N PRO A 21 2.25 37.45 57.07
CA PRO A 21 1.13 36.56 56.79
C PRO A 21 0.63 36.63 55.34
N GLU A 22 0.60 37.83 54.73
CA GLU A 22 0.21 37.97 53.33
C GLU A 22 1.24 37.35 52.38
N TYR A 23 2.53 37.47 52.71
CA TYR A 23 3.61 36.87 51.92
C TYR A 23 3.50 35.34 51.93
N LEU A 24 3.32 34.74 53.11
CA LEU A 24 3.09 33.31 53.27
C LEU A 24 1.80 32.84 52.58
N ALA A 25 0.75 33.65 52.62
CA ALA A 25 -0.49 33.36 51.89
C ALA A 25 -0.26 33.33 50.36
N LYS A 26 0.53 34.26 49.83
CA LYS A 26 0.92 34.27 48.42
C LYS A 26 1.81 33.08 48.04
N LEU A 27 2.76 32.70 48.89
CA LEU A 27 3.57 31.50 48.66
C LEU A 27 2.72 30.25 48.55
N ARG A 28 1.81 30.02 49.52
CA ARG A 28 0.88 28.89 49.47
C ARG A 28 0.01 28.90 48.22
N GLN A 29 -0.45 30.08 47.80
CA GLN A 29 -1.22 30.21 46.56
C GLN A 29 -0.39 29.81 45.33
N ILE A 30 0.88 30.22 45.27
CA ILE A 30 1.79 29.86 44.18
C ILE A 30 2.07 28.36 44.18
N GLU A 31 2.34 27.76 45.34
CA GLU A 31 2.57 26.32 45.47
C GLU A 31 1.36 25.50 45.03
N GLN A 32 0.15 25.92 45.41
CA GLN A 32 -1.08 25.27 44.97
C GLN A 32 -1.23 25.35 43.45
N LEU A 33 -1.04 26.54 42.85
CA LEU A 33 -1.12 26.71 41.40
C LEU A 33 -0.07 25.89 40.67
N TYR A 34 1.13 25.77 41.23
CA TYR A 34 2.20 24.94 40.67
C TYR A 34 1.82 23.46 40.65
N GLU A 35 1.32 22.92 41.77
CA GLU A 35 0.95 21.51 41.82
C GLU A 35 -0.25 21.21 40.90
N GLU A 36 -1.25 22.10 40.84
CA GLU A 36 -2.36 22.00 39.89
C GLU A 36 -1.87 21.99 38.43
N GLN A 37 -0.89 22.83 38.08
CA GLN A 37 -0.34 22.86 36.72
C GLN A 37 0.47 21.62 36.40
N LYS A 38 1.26 21.13 37.34
CA LYS A 38 2.02 19.89 37.20
C LYS A 38 1.10 18.68 36.99
N GLU A 39 0.00 18.59 37.73
CA GLU A 39 -1.00 17.53 37.54
C GLU A 39 -1.64 17.62 36.15
N ARG A 40 -2.03 18.82 35.71
CA ARG A 40 -2.59 19.04 34.37
C ARG A 40 -1.64 18.66 33.25
N GLU A 41 -0.36 19.02 33.38
CA GLU A 41 0.67 18.66 32.41
C GLU A 41 0.85 17.15 32.32
N GLN A 42 0.84 16.46 33.47
CA GLN A 42 0.97 15.01 33.50
C GLN A 42 -0.24 14.31 32.84
N ILE A 43 -1.46 14.74 33.15
CA ILE A 43 -2.68 14.22 32.50
C ILE A 43 -2.64 14.49 30.99
N ALA A 44 -2.23 15.69 30.57
CA ALA A 44 -2.14 16.03 29.16
C ALA A 44 -1.09 15.18 28.43
N TYR A 45 0.03 14.88 29.07
CA TYR A 45 1.06 14.01 28.54
C TYR A 45 0.58 12.56 28.35
N GLU A 46 -0.07 12.00 29.37
CA GLU A 46 -0.64 10.64 29.31
C GLU A 46 -1.70 10.53 28.20
N LEU A 47 -2.61 11.49 28.12
CA LEU A 47 -3.62 11.55 27.06
C LEU A 47 -2.99 11.67 25.66
N ALA A 48 -1.90 12.44 25.53
CA ALA A 48 -1.18 12.56 24.26
C ALA A 48 -0.55 11.23 23.85
N LEU A 49 0.04 10.49 24.78
CA LEU A 49 0.59 9.15 24.51
C LEU A 49 -0.49 8.17 24.07
N GLU A 50 -1.62 8.11 24.80
CA GLU A 50 -2.75 7.24 24.43
C GLU A 50 -3.28 7.57 23.04
N ARG A 51 -3.39 8.87 22.70
CA ARG A 51 -3.83 9.31 21.39
C ARG A 51 -2.85 8.91 20.28
N ILE A 52 -1.55 9.04 20.53
CA ILE A 52 -0.51 8.63 19.57
C ILE A 52 -0.60 7.13 19.32
N GLU A 53 -0.71 6.32 20.37
CA GLU A 53 -0.82 4.87 20.26
C GLU A 53 -2.09 4.47 19.50
N TYR A 54 -3.23 5.06 19.85
CA TYR A 54 -4.49 4.82 19.15
C TYR A 54 -4.40 5.15 17.66
N GLU A 55 -3.85 6.30 17.31
CA GLU A 55 -3.66 6.73 15.92
C GLU A 55 -2.69 5.80 15.17
N TYR A 56 -1.62 5.35 15.82
CA TYR A 56 -0.68 4.39 15.26
C TYR A 56 -1.37 3.07 14.93
N GLN A 57 -2.07 2.47 15.89
CA GLN A 57 -2.80 1.21 15.68
C GLN A 57 -3.87 1.34 14.59
N ARG A 58 -4.61 2.46 14.58
CA ARG A 58 -5.60 2.74 13.54
C ARG A 58 -4.96 2.79 12.15
N ARG A 59 -3.84 3.50 11.99
CA ARG A 59 -3.12 3.61 10.71
C ARG A 59 -2.53 2.28 10.27
N MET A 60 -2.00 1.50 11.20
CA MET A 60 -1.50 0.15 10.93
C MET A 60 -2.62 -0.74 10.37
N GLN A 61 -3.78 -0.74 11.02
CA GLN A 61 -4.92 -1.52 10.55
C GLN A 61 -5.43 -1.02 9.18
N GLN A 62 -5.59 0.29 9.00
CA GLN A 62 -5.98 0.87 7.71
C GLN A 62 -5.02 0.50 6.58
N SER A 63 -3.71 0.56 6.84
CA SER A 63 -2.70 0.18 5.86
C SER A 63 -2.76 -1.30 5.51
N LYS A 64 -3.07 -2.17 6.49
CA LYS A 64 -3.25 -3.61 6.26
C LYS A 64 -4.49 -3.87 5.42
N ASP A 65 -5.62 -3.26 5.78
CA ASP A 65 -6.88 -3.42 5.05
C ASP A 65 -6.76 -2.92 3.60
N ASP A 66 -6.09 -1.77 3.40
CA ASP A 66 -5.83 -1.23 2.07
C ASP A 66 -4.91 -2.11 1.23
N PHE A 67 -3.91 -2.74 1.86
CA PHE A 67 -3.02 -3.69 1.19
C PHE A 67 -3.80 -4.93 0.75
N GLU A 68 -4.56 -5.55 1.65
CA GLU A 68 -5.38 -6.74 1.34
C GLU A 68 -6.44 -6.44 0.28
N ARG A 69 -7.03 -5.23 0.29
CA ARG A 69 -7.96 -4.80 -0.76
C ARG A 69 -7.27 -4.72 -2.12
N LYS A 70 -6.11 -4.04 -2.19
CA LYS A 70 -5.36 -3.89 -3.44
C LYS A 70 -4.84 -5.21 -3.98
N GLU A 71 -4.45 -6.12 -3.11
CA GLU A 71 -4.05 -7.48 -3.50
C GLU A 71 -5.21 -8.21 -4.20
N LYS A 72 -6.41 -8.17 -3.62
CA LYS A 72 -7.61 -8.77 -4.20
C LYS A 72 -8.00 -8.12 -5.53
N GLU A 73 -7.98 -6.78 -5.59
CA GLU A 73 -8.26 -6.02 -6.82
C GLU A 73 -7.28 -6.41 -7.94
N LEU A 74 -5.99 -6.53 -7.63
CA LEU A 74 -4.96 -6.91 -8.59
C LEU A 74 -5.18 -8.33 -9.12
N VAL A 75 -5.44 -9.30 -8.23
CA VAL A 75 -5.72 -10.69 -8.63
C VAL A 75 -6.96 -10.76 -9.54
N GLN A 76 -8.02 -10.04 -9.19
CA GLN A 76 -9.24 -9.99 -10.00
C GLN A 76 -8.99 -9.35 -11.38
N SER A 77 -8.20 -8.27 -11.44
CA SER A 77 -7.81 -7.63 -12.71
C SER A 77 -7.04 -8.61 -13.59
N MET A 78 -6.06 -9.32 -13.03
CA MET A 78 -5.25 -10.28 -13.77
C MET A 78 -6.09 -11.43 -14.31
N LEU A 79 -7.04 -11.95 -13.53
CA LEU A 79 -7.97 -12.99 -14.00
C LEU A 79 -8.85 -12.48 -15.14
N ALA A 80 -9.41 -11.27 -15.01
CA ALA A 80 -10.22 -10.68 -16.07
C ALA A 80 -9.43 -10.46 -17.37
N GLU A 81 -8.16 -10.07 -17.27
CA GLU A 81 -7.26 -9.95 -18.43
C GLU A 81 -7.00 -11.30 -19.10
N LEU A 82 -6.81 -12.37 -18.32
CA LEU A 82 -6.64 -13.72 -18.86
C LEU A 82 -7.91 -14.22 -19.57
N ASP A 83 -9.09 -14.02 -18.98
CA ASP A 83 -10.38 -14.39 -19.58
C ASP A 83 -10.63 -13.61 -20.90
N GLU A 84 -10.24 -12.33 -20.95
CA GLU A 84 -10.32 -11.53 -22.17
C GLU A 84 -9.35 -12.03 -23.24
N MET A 85 -8.12 -12.39 -22.84
CA MET A 85 -7.14 -12.97 -23.76
C MET A 85 -7.62 -14.31 -24.33
N GLU A 86 -8.20 -15.19 -23.51
CA GLU A 86 -8.79 -16.45 -23.96
C GLU A 86 -9.91 -16.19 -24.98
N ARG A 87 -10.87 -15.33 -24.64
CA ARG A 87 -11.99 -14.97 -25.53
C ARG A 87 -11.49 -14.39 -26.85
N ARG A 88 -10.44 -13.57 -26.81
CA ARG A 88 -9.84 -13.00 -28.01
C ARG A 88 -9.21 -14.09 -28.88
N ILE A 89 -8.48 -15.03 -28.29
CA ILE A 89 -7.88 -16.16 -29.01
C ILE A 89 -8.99 -16.99 -29.67
N GLU A 90 -10.06 -17.32 -28.94
CA GLU A 90 -11.20 -18.07 -29.49
C GLU A 90 -11.87 -17.34 -30.66
N TRP A 91 -12.07 -16.03 -30.54
CA TRP A 91 -12.63 -15.20 -31.60
C TRP A 91 -11.72 -15.16 -32.84
N GLU A 92 -10.41 -15.03 -32.64
CA GLU A 92 -9.42 -15.05 -33.72
C GLU A 92 -9.42 -16.42 -34.44
N TYR A 93 -9.48 -17.54 -33.69
CA TYR A 93 -9.59 -18.88 -34.27
C TYR A 93 -10.89 -19.07 -35.07
N ALA A 94 -12.04 -18.72 -34.50
CA ALA A 94 -13.33 -18.86 -35.17
C ALA A 94 -13.39 -18.07 -36.50
N ASN A 95 -12.79 -16.88 -36.53
CA ASN A 95 -12.78 -16.03 -37.73
C ASN A 95 -11.68 -16.39 -38.73
N MET A 96 -10.63 -17.10 -38.31
CA MET A 96 -9.59 -17.61 -39.21
C MET A 96 -10.16 -18.66 -40.17
N ASP A 97 -11.02 -19.55 -39.69
CA ASP A 97 -11.69 -20.55 -40.52
C ASP A 97 -12.72 -19.92 -41.47
N VAL A 98 -13.48 -18.92 -41.00
CA VAL A 98 -14.43 -18.17 -41.85
C VAL A 98 -13.71 -17.37 -42.95
N SER A 99 -12.56 -16.75 -42.64
CA SER A 99 -11.75 -16.03 -43.65
C SER A 99 -11.11 -16.97 -44.68
N ARG A 100 -10.81 -18.22 -44.29
CA ARG A 100 -10.31 -19.26 -45.19
C ARG A 100 -11.40 -19.79 -46.11
N VAL A 101 -12.64 -19.91 -45.62
CA VAL A 101 -13.80 -20.34 -46.41
C VAL A 101 -14.34 -19.21 -47.31
N GLY A 102 -14.23 -17.94 -46.87
CA GLY A 102 -14.61 -16.75 -47.64
C GLY A 102 -13.65 -16.38 -48.76
N ASN A 103 -12.37 -16.79 -48.69
CA ASN A 103 -11.42 -16.72 -49.79
C ASN A 103 -11.53 -17.95 -50.71
N GLY A 104 -12.76 -18.26 -51.12
CA GLY A 104 -12.99 -19.09 -52.29
C GLY A 104 -12.56 -18.32 -53.54
N ASN A 105 -11.27 -18.34 -53.88
CA ASN A 105 -10.69 -18.19 -55.23
C ASN A 105 -9.20 -17.82 -55.17
N ILE A 106 -8.33 -18.77 -54.81
CA ILE A 106 -6.99 -18.85 -55.44
C ILE A 106 -6.72 -20.32 -55.76
N ILE A 107 -7.45 -20.85 -56.74
CA ILE A 107 -6.91 -21.93 -57.57
C ILE A 107 -5.84 -21.27 -58.44
N ASP A 108 -4.58 -21.34 -58.03
CA ASP A 108 -3.48 -21.01 -58.94
C ASP A 108 -3.33 -22.18 -59.93
N SER A 109 -4.16 -22.15 -60.98
CA SER A 109 -4.19 -23.09 -62.11
C SER A 109 -3.01 -22.88 -63.05
N THR A 110 -1.82 -22.57 -62.53
CA THR A 110 -0.65 -22.21 -63.35
C THR A 110 0.60 -23.03 -63.09
N LYS A 111 0.47 -24.27 -62.63
CA LYS A 111 1.57 -25.26 -62.71
C LYS A 111 1.11 -26.63 -63.19
N LYS A 112 0.76 -26.68 -64.48
CA LYS A 112 1.02 -27.88 -65.29
C LYS A 112 2.51 -27.90 -65.67
N THR A 113 3.35 -28.51 -64.84
CA THR A 113 4.63 -29.06 -65.31
C THR A 113 4.77 -30.49 -64.84
N LEU A 114 4.56 -31.41 -65.79
CA LEU A 114 5.10 -32.76 -65.78
C LEU A 114 6.60 -32.71 -65.49
N ARG A 115 7.02 -33.28 -64.36
CA ARG A 115 8.29 -34.01 -64.18
C ARG A 115 8.40 -34.41 -62.72
N GLY A 116 8.33 -35.72 -62.46
CA GLY A 116 8.60 -36.27 -61.14
C GLY A 116 10.01 -35.92 -60.69
N ARG A 117 10.13 -35.06 -59.67
CA ARG A 117 11.29 -34.92 -58.77
C ARG A 117 10.82 -34.30 -57.45
N GLY A 118 10.92 -35.09 -56.38
CA GLY A 118 11.10 -34.66 -54.98
C GLY A 118 10.32 -33.44 -54.49
N GLY A 119 9.01 -33.57 -54.32
CA GLY A 119 8.22 -32.64 -53.50
C GLY A 119 7.90 -33.29 -52.16
N THR A 120 8.38 -32.71 -51.06
CA THR A 120 7.94 -33.08 -49.70
C THR A 120 6.44 -32.89 -49.61
N LEU A 121 5.75 -33.98 -49.27
CA LEU A 121 4.37 -33.95 -48.78
C LEU A 121 4.39 -33.05 -47.55
N VAL A 122 3.91 -31.80 -47.67
CA VAL A 122 3.76 -30.92 -46.50
C VAL A 122 2.55 -31.44 -45.76
N GLU A 123 2.79 -32.38 -44.84
CA GLU A 123 1.78 -32.80 -43.89
C GLU A 123 1.41 -31.63 -42.97
N PRO A 124 0.13 -31.50 -42.59
CA PRO A 124 -0.30 -30.46 -41.67
C PRO A 124 0.45 -30.61 -40.33
N PRO A 125 0.87 -29.50 -39.71
CA PRO A 125 1.65 -29.54 -38.47
C PRO A 125 0.85 -30.25 -37.38
N THR A 126 1.44 -31.31 -36.83
CA THR A 126 0.90 -32.01 -35.66
C THR A 126 1.05 -31.14 -34.41
N ILE A 127 0.19 -31.38 -33.42
CA ILE A 127 0.06 -30.61 -32.16
C ILE A 127 1.42 -30.42 -31.45
N SER A 128 2.37 -31.33 -31.65
CA SER A 128 3.75 -31.23 -31.13
C SER A 128 4.59 -30.10 -31.73
N MET A 129 4.28 -29.61 -32.93
CA MET A 129 5.02 -28.53 -33.59
C MET A 129 4.53 -27.12 -33.19
N LEU A 130 3.32 -26.99 -32.65
CA LEU A 130 2.81 -25.72 -32.12
C LEU A 130 3.51 -25.31 -30.82
N HIS A 131 4.14 -26.25 -30.11
CA HIS A 131 4.91 -25.95 -28.91
C HIS A 131 6.27 -25.29 -29.22
N GLN A 132 6.69 -25.27 -30.50
CA GLN A 132 7.95 -24.67 -30.94
C GLN A 132 7.81 -23.22 -31.44
N SER A 133 6.57 -22.72 -31.62
CA SER A 133 6.30 -21.37 -32.15
C SER A 133 5.68 -20.40 -31.13
N LEU A 134 5.50 -20.80 -29.86
CA LEU A 134 5.18 -19.85 -28.82
C LEU A 134 6.41 -18.96 -28.55
N PRO A 135 6.30 -17.62 -28.67
CA PRO A 135 7.41 -16.75 -28.38
C PRO A 135 7.82 -16.93 -26.92
N LEU A 136 9.08 -17.30 -26.68
CA LEU A 136 9.79 -17.43 -25.39
C LEU A 136 9.77 -16.15 -24.50
N ARG A 137 8.94 -15.15 -24.84
CA ARG A 137 8.82 -13.89 -24.11
C ARG A 137 7.88 -13.94 -22.91
N ILE A 138 6.87 -14.82 -22.91
CA ILE A 138 5.90 -14.85 -21.81
C ILE A 138 6.44 -15.67 -20.61
N SER A 139 7.26 -16.71 -20.85
CA SER A 139 7.84 -17.51 -19.76
C SER A 139 8.86 -16.75 -18.92
N HIS A 140 9.67 -15.89 -19.55
CA HIS A 140 10.67 -15.10 -18.84
C HIS A 140 10.04 -13.94 -18.04
N GLN A 141 8.96 -13.32 -18.53
CA GLN A 141 8.29 -12.24 -17.81
C GLN A 141 7.55 -12.73 -16.55
N ILE A 142 6.93 -13.92 -16.59
CA ILE A 142 6.25 -14.48 -15.42
C ILE A 142 7.27 -14.96 -14.38
N GLN A 143 8.40 -15.53 -14.81
CA GLN A 143 9.47 -15.95 -13.89
C GLN A 143 10.16 -14.75 -13.22
N ASP A 144 10.48 -13.69 -13.97
CA ASP A 144 11.21 -12.53 -13.42
C ASP A 144 10.36 -11.68 -12.46
N ILE A 145 9.03 -11.70 -12.59
CA ILE A 145 8.13 -10.95 -11.70
C ILE A 145 7.78 -11.75 -10.43
N PHE A 146 7.55 -13.07 -10.53
CA PHE A 146 7.11 -13.87 -9.38
C PHE A 146 8.25 -14.39 -8.49
N LEU A 147 9.44 -14.68 -9.03
CA LEU A 147 10.57 -15.21 -8.24
C LEU A 147 11.12 -14.25 -7.16
N PRO A 148 11.18 -12.92 -7.38
CA PRO A 148 11.57 -11.98 -6.32
C PRO A 148 10.52 -11.89 -5.21
N ILE A 149 9.24 -11.89 -5.55
CA ILE A 149 8.12 -11.79 -4.60
C ILE A 149 8.05 -13.03 -3.69
N LEU A 150 8.22 -14.23 -4.26
CA LEU A 150 8.27 -15.48 -3.50
C LEU A 150 9.52 -15.62 -2.61
N LYS A 151 10.65 -14.98 -2.97
CA LYS A 151 11.85 -14.93 -2.13
C LYS A 151 11.69 -13.98 -0.94
N SER A 152 10.92 -12.90 -1.07
CA SER A 152 10.63 -11.97 0.03
C SER A 152 9.59 -12.47 1.03
N LEU A 153 8.76 -13.46 0.67
CA LEU A 153 7.81 -14.11 1.58
C LEU A 153 8.38 -15.30 2.39
N LYS A 154 9.64 -15.68 2.16
CA LYS A 154 10.40 -16.62 3.02
C LYS A 154 11.40 -15.86 3.88
N MET A 155 10.87 -15.11 4.84
CA MET A 155 11.53 -14.75 6.10
C MET A 155 10.56 -15.03 7.23
#